data_AF-M0QH85-F1
#
_entry.id   AF-M0QH85-F1
#
_cell.length_a   1.000
_cell.length_b   1.000
_cell.length_c   1.000
_cell.angle_alpha   90.00
_cell.angle_beta   90.00
_cell.angle_gamma   90.00
#
_symmetry.space_group_name_H-M   'P 1'
#
loop_
_entity.id
_entity.type
_entity.pdbx_description
1 polymer ?
#
loop_
_entity_poly.entity_id
_entity_poly.type
_entity_poly.pdbx_seq_one_letter_code
_entity_poly.pdbx_strand_id
1 'polypeptide(L)'
;MNAYVPILVLGGVAAAFAVVSVFIASAIGPKRYNRAKLEPYECGIEPVAGTHGFSTSRASTQTLDRPTRAVQRIPVKYYLTAMLFIIFDIEIVFLYPWAVAFDALGWFGLCAMALFIVNVSVAYAYEWRRGGLSWD
;
A
#
# COMPACT_ATOMS: atom_id res chain seq x y z
N MET A 1 5.48 -10.71 34.97
CA MET A 1 5.92 -11.24 33.66
C MET A 1 5.63 -10.18 32.62
N ASN A 2 6.62 -9.74 31.82
CA ASN A 2 6.41 -8.69 30.82
C ASN A 2 5.61 -9.25 29.63
N ALA A 3 4.38 -8.77 29.44
CA ALA A 3 3.48 -9.20 28.35
C ALA A 3 4.06 -8.93 26.95
N TYR A 4 5.04 -8.03 26.83
CA TYR A 4 5.69 -7.68 25.57
C TYR A 4 6.77 -8.67 25.13
N VAL A 5 7.36 -9.44 26.06
CA VAL A 5 8.45 -10.37 25.74
C VAL A 5 8.01 -11.46 24.74
N PRO A 6 6.86 -12.15 24.94
CA PRO A 6 6.37 -13.12 23.96
C PRO A 6 6.09 -12.52 22.57
N ILE A 7 5.59 -11.29 22.50
CA ILE A 7 5.27 -10.59 21.24
C ILE A 7 6.56 -10.34 20.45
N LEU A 8 7.60 -9.82 21.12
CA LEU A 8 8.89 -9.56 20.49
C LEU A 8 9.59 -10.86 20.07
N VAL A 9 9.51 -11.91 20.89
CA VAL A 9 10.07 -13.23 20.55
C VAL A 9 9.38 -13.79 19.31
N LEU A 10 8.05 -13.74 19.24
CA LEU A 10 7.30 -14.24 18.09
C LEU A 10 7.58 -13.43 16.82
N GLY A 11 7.66 -12.10 16.93
CA GLY A 11 8.08 -11.22 15.83
C GLY A 11 9.50 -11.54 15.35
N GLY A 12 10.43 -11.78 16.28
CA GLY A 12 11.80 -12.17 15.98
C GLY A 12 11.89 -13.53 15.28
N VAL A 13 11.14 -14.53 15.75
CA VAL A 13 11.06 -15.86 15.12
C VAL A 13 10.47 -15.77 13.71
N ALA A 14 9.41 -14.99 13.51
CA ALA A 14 8.81 -14.78 12.19
C ALA A 14 9.80 -14.11 11.22
N ALA A 15 10.51 -13.08 11.66
CA ALA A 15 11.54 -12.42 10.87
C ALA A 15 12.71 -13.37 10.54
N ALA A 16 13.18 -14.13 11.52
CA ALA A 16 14.23 -15.12 11.32
C ALA A 16 13.81 -16.20 10.30
N PHE A 17 12.59 -16.70 10.40
CA PHE A 17 12.04 -17.66 9.45
C PHE A 17 12.00 -17.09 8.03
N ALA A 18 11.52 -15.85 7.86
CA ALA A 18 11.49 -15.19 6.55
C ALA A 18 12.90 -15.05 5.94
N VAL A 19 13.87 -14.58 6.73
CA VAL A 19 15.27 -14.40 6.28
C VAL A 19 15.92 -15.74 5.93
N VAL A 20 15.79 -16.74 6.79
CA VAL A 20 16.34 -18.08 6.56
C VAL A 20 15.72 -18.73 5.33
N SER A 21 14.41 -18.61 5.15
CA SER A 21 13.70 -19.13 3.97
C SER A 21 14.22 -18.50 2.67
N VAL A 22 14.36 -17.17 2.63
CA VAL A 22 14.93 -16.46 1.47
C VAL A 22 16.39 -16.86 1.23
N PHE A 23 17.19 -17.03 2.29
CA PHE A 23 18.58 -17.47 2.19
C PHE A 23 18.71 -18.88 1.60
N ILE A 24 17.93 -19.84 2.11
CA ILE A 24 17.90 -21.22 1.61
C ILE A 24 17.46 -21.26 0.15
N ALA A 25 16.38 -20.54 -0.20
CA ALA A 25 15.88 -20.46 -1.57
C ALA A 25 16.94 -19.89 -2.53
N SER A 26 17.65 -18.85 -2.11
CA SER A 26 18.73 -18.21 -2.89
C SER A 26 20.01 -19.08 -2.98
N ALA A 27 20.27 -19.93 -1.99
CA ALA A 27 21.43 -20.82 -1.96
C ALA A 27 21.23 -22.10 -2.79
N ILE A 28 20.06 -22.73 -2.72
CA ILE A 28 19.77 -24.02 -3.36
C ILE A 28 19.31 -23.84 -4.83
N GLY A 29 18.68 -22.70 -5.16
CA GLY A 29 18.11 -22.47 -6.48
C GLY A 29 19.11 -22.48 -7.64
N PRO A 30 18.81 -23.11 -8.80
CA PRO A 30 19.72 -23.15 -9.94
C PRO A 30 19.90 -21.75 -10.55
N LYS A 31 21.13 -21.22 -10.49
CA LYS A 31 21.46 -19.88 -11.01
C LYS A 31 21.87 -19.95 -12.48
N ARG A 32 20.90 -19.77 -13.38
CA ARG A 32 21.15 -19.60 -14.83
C ARG A 32 20.89 -18.16 -15.26
N TYR A 33 21.96 -17.35 -15.23
CA TYR A 33 21.93 -15.97 -15.68
C TYR A 33 21.78 -15.89 -17.21
N ASN A 34 20.75 -15.19 -17.66
CA ASN A 34 20.56 -14.84 -19.07
C ASN A 34 19.99 -13.42 -19.13
N ARG A 35 20.48 -12.57 -20.04
CA ARG A 35 20.02 -11.17 -20.16
C ARG A 35 18.51 -11.08 -20.37
N ALA A 36 17.98 -11.94 -21.23
CA ALA A 36 16.53 -12.03 -21.49
C ALA A 36 15.69 -12.44 -20.25
N LYS A 37 16.28 -13.07 -19.23
CA LYS A 37 15.58 -13.41 -17.97
C LYS A 37 15.51 -12.24 -16.99
N LEU A 38 16.33 -11.21 -17.18
CA LEU A 38 16.44 -10.04 -16.30
C LEU A 38 15.76 -8.81 -16.89
N GLU A 39 15.33 -8.88 -18.14
CA GLU A 39 14.52 -7.86 -18.76
C GLU A 39 13.11 -7.88 -18.14
N PRO A 40 12.51 -6.71 -17.85
CA PRO A 40 11.12 -6.64 -17.41
C PRO A 40 10.19 -7.35 -18.39
N TYR A 41 9.19 -8.05 -17.86
CA TYR A 41 8.26 -8.82 -18.66
C TYR A 41 7.35 -7.88 -19.48
N GLU A 42 7.59 -7.80 -20.78
CA GLU A 42 6.69 -7.17 -21.76
C GLU A 42 6.73 -7.88 -23.12
N CYS A 43 6.96 -9.19 -23.15
CA CYS A 43 6.98 -10.00 -24.39
C CYS A 43 7.84 -9.41 -25.52
N GLY A 44 8.97 -8.77 -25.19
CA GLY A 44 9.89 -8.14 -26.17
C GLY A 44 9.56 -6.70 -26.56
N ILE A 45 8.55 -6.06 -25.95
CA ILE A 45 8.34 -4.61 -26.03
C ILE A 45 9.21 -3.93 -24.97
N GLU A 46 9.79 -2.78 -25.31
CA GLU A 46 10.48 -1.96 -24.31
C GLU A 46 9.48 -1.59 -23.21
N PRO A 47 9.75 -1.95 -21.95
CA PRO A 47 8.90 -1.54 -20.86
C PRO A 47 8.74 -0.03 -20.89
N VAL A 48 7.57 0.45 -20.49
CA VAL A 48 7.34 1.89 -20.29
C VAL A 48 8.28 2.37 -19.17
N ALA A 49 9.52 2.65 -19.54
CA ALA A 49 10.57 3.17 -18.69
C ALA A 49 10.35 4.68 -18.56
N GLY A 50 9.44 5.06 -17.68
CA GLY A 50 9.05 6.46 -17.52
C GLY A 50 8.75 6.91 -16.10
N THR A 51 8.93 6.09 -15.06
CA THR A 51 8.21 6.36 -13.79
C THR A 51 9.08 6.74 -12.59
N HIS A 52 10.40 6.58 -12.59
CA HIS A 52 11.22 7.03 -11.45
C HIS A 52 12.54 7.64 -11.92
N GLY A 53 12.80 8.88 -11.48
CA GLY A 53 13.96 9.66 -11.90
C GLY A 53 15.28 9.01 -11.51
N PHE A 54 15.82 8.19 -12.41
CA PHE A 54 17.25 7.93 -12.57
C PHE A 54 17.48 7.30 -13.94
N SER A 55 17.81 8.12 -14.94
CA SER A 55 18.16 7.65 -16.27
C SER A 55 19.63 7.23 -16.30
N THR A 56 19.91 5.94 -16.08
CA THR A 56 21.17 5.36 -16.58
C THR A 56 20.93 4.77 -17.97
N SER A 57 21.35 5.57 -18.94
CA SER A 57 21.63 5.28 -20.35
C SER A 57 21.87 3.81 -20.74
N ARG A 58 21.31 3.36 -21.88
CA ARG A 58 22.01 3.27 -23.19
C ARG A 58 21.28 2.32 -24.16
N ALA A 59 21.12 2.81 -25.39
CA ALA A 59 20.67 2.11 -26.62
C ALA A 59 19.17 1.75 -26.63
N SER A 60 18.40 1.97 -27.70
CA SER A 60 18.77 1.89 -29.10
C SER A 60 17.91 2.78 -30.01
N THR A 61 18.58 3.32 -31.01
CA THR A 61 18.12 3.87 -32.28
C THR A 61 16.73 3.40 -32.74
N GLN A 62 15.73 4.29 -32.78
CA GLN A 62 14.61 4.13 -33.72
C GLN A 62 13.97 5.46 -34.11
N THR A 63 14.30 5.87 -35.34
CA THR A 63 13.52 6.67 -36.29
C THR A 63 12.99 8.04 -35.87
N LEU A 64 13.47 9.02 -36.63
CA LEU A 64 13.10 10.43 -36.73
C LEU A 64 11.62 10.60 -37.16
N ASP A 65 10.64 10.35 -36.28
CA ASP A 65 9.26 10.90 -36.41
C ASP A 65 8.36 10.71 -35.17
N ARG A 66 8.92 10.48 -33.97
CA ARG A 66 8.13 10.04 -32.82
C ARG A 66 7.84 11.20 -31.85
N PRO A 67 6.57 11.50 -31.51
CA PRO A 67 6.27 12.51 -30.50
C PRO A 67 6.89 12.06 -29.17
N THR A 68 7.48 13.02 -28.48
CA THR A 68 8.08 12.93 -27.15
C THR A 68 7.37 11.90 -26.26
N ARG A 69 8.10 10.84 -25.84
CA ARG A 69 7.64 9.77 -24.94
C ARG A 69 7.03 10.41 -23.69
N ALA A 70 5.71 10.53 -23.65
CA ALA A 70 5.01 11.13 -22.53
C ALA A 70 5.18 10.23 -21.30
N VAL A 71 5.71 10.78 -20.22
CA VAL A 71 5.68 10.13 -18.91
C VAL A 71 4.21 9.93 -18.55
N GLN A 72 3.74 8.68 -18.57
CA GLN A 72 2.39 8.35 -18.19
C GLN A 72 2.28 8.51 -16.67
N ARG A 73 1.56 9.54 -16.22
CA ARG A 73 1.26 9.71 -14.80
C ARG A 73 0.36 8.57 -14.36
N ILE A 74 0.69 7.96 -13.23
CA ILE A 74 -0.18 6.99 -12.57
C ILE A 74 -1.51 7.71 -12.25
N PRO A 75 -2.67 7.09 -12.48
CA PRO A 75 -3.95 7.74 -12.22
C PRO A 75 -4.09 8.14 -10.74
N VAL A 76 -4.67 9.31 -10.49
CA VAL A 76 -4.82 9.91 -9.15
C VAL A 76 -5.71 9.08 -8.21
N LYS A 77 -6.48 8.13 -8.77
CA LYS A 77 -7.41 7.26 -8.06
C LYS A 77 -6.77 6.56 -6.84
N TYR A 78 -5.52 6.09 -6.97
CA TYR A 78 -4.80 5.46 -5.85
C TYR A 78 -4.52 6.43 -4.69
N TYR A 79 -4.27 7.70 -4.98
CA TYR A 79 -4.08 8.73 -3.95
C TYR A 79 -5.38 8.99 -3.19
N LEU A 80 -6.52 9.08 -3.89
CA LEU A 80 -7.82 9.29 -3.25
C LEU A 80 -8.17 8.12 -2.33
N THR A 81 -7.93 6.88 -2.76
CA THR A 81 -8.13 5.70 -1.92
C THR A 81 -7.21 5.67 -0.71
N ALA A 82 -5.93 6.01 -0.88
CA ALA A 82 -4.97 6.06 0.23
C ALA A 82 -5.33 7.16 1.25
N MET A 83 -5.73 8.35 0.78
CA MET A 83 -6.18 9.45 1.63
C MET A 83 -7.45 9.06 2.41
N LEU A 84 -8.42 8.42 1.76
CA LEU A 84 -9.62 7.91 2.43
C LEU A 84 -9.30 6.83 3.47
N PHE A 85 -8.37 5.92 3.17
CA PHE A 85 -7.91 4.91 4.12
C PHE A 85 -7.27 5.54 5.36
N ILE A 86 -6.44 6.57 5.20
CA ILE A 86 -5.83 7.28 6.33
C ILE A 86 -6.89 7.95 7.21
N ILE A 87 -7.90 8.58 6.60
CA ILE A 87 -9.01 9.22 7.33
C ILE A 87 -9.85 8.18 8.08
N PHE A 88 -10.16 7.05 7.46
CA PHE A 88 -10.87 5.96 8.13
C PHE A 88 -10.04 5.31 9.26
N ASP A 89 -8.72 5.14 9.07
CA ASP A 89 -7.82 4.57 10.08
C ASP A 89 -7.75 5.47 11.33
N ILE A 90 -7.67 6.80 11.15
CA ILE A 90 -7.68 7.72 12.29
C ILE A 90 -9.03 7.72 13.03
N GLU A 91 -10.15 7.46 12.35
CA GLU A 91 -11.45 7.26 13.02
C GLU A 91 -11.40 6.05 13.96
N ILE A 92 -10.85 4.91 13.51
CA ILE A 92 -10.72 3.70 14.34
C ILE A 92 -9.81 3.96 15.54
N VAL A 93 -8.74 4.74 15.37
CA VAL A 93 -7.86 5.13 16.49
C VAL A 93 -8.64 5.89 17.56
N PHE A 94 -9.64 6.70 17.21
CA PHE A 94 -10.53 7.36 18.18
C PHE A 94 -11.59 6.44 18.77
N LEU A 95 -12.04 5.43 18.01
CA LEU A 95 -12.96 4.41 18.52
C LEU A 95 -12.32 3.53 19.60
N TYR A 96 -11.01 3.29 19.52
CA TYR A 96 -10.32 2.32 20.39
C TYR A 96 -10.34 2.70 21.88
N PRO A 97 -9.95 3.92 22.32
CA PRO A 97 -10.04 4.31 23.72
C PRO A 97 -11.47 4.25 24.28
N TRP A 98 -12.46 4.63 23.48
CA TRP A 98 -13.87 4.55 23.87
C TRP A 98 -14.32 3.09 24.02
N ALA A 99 -13.92 2.20 23.12
CA ALA A 99 -14.25 0.78 23.20
C ALA A 99 -13.65 0.12 24.45
N VAL A 100 -12.42 0.50 24.82
CA VAL A 100 -11.76 -0.01 26.04
C VAL A 100 -12.38 0.55 27.32
N ALA A 101 -12.84 1.81 27.30
CA ALA A 101 -13.41 2.50 28.46
C ALA A 101 -14.95 2.57 28.47
N PHE A 102 -15.64 1.78 27.63
CA PHE A 102 -17.08 1.87 27.40
C PHE A 102 -17.90 1.82 28.70
N ASP A 103 -17.51 0.95 29.62
CA ASP A 103 -18.20 0.72 30.90
C ASP A 103 -18.21 1.97 31.80
N ALA A 104 -17.21 2.85 31.69
CA ALA A 104 -17.12 4.06 32.51
C ALA A 104 -17.96 5.22 31.95
N LEU A 105 -18.24 5.24 30.64
CA LEU A 105 -18.96 6.33 29.98
C LEU A 105 -20.47 6.05 29.80
N GLY A 106 -20.87 4.77 29.78
CA GLY A 106 -22.27 4.35 29.71
C GLY A 106 -23.04 4.98 28.54
N TRP A 107 -24.29 5.36 28.79
CA TRP A 107 -25.19 5.93 27.77
C TRP A 107 -24.70 7.25 27.17
N PHE A 108 -24.01 8.09 27.95
CA PHE A 108 -23.46 9.34 27.44
C PHE A 108 -22.37 9.07 26.40
N GLY A 109 -21.44 8.14 26.69
CA GLY A 109 -20.42 7.72 25.74
C GLY A 109 -21.02 7.12 24.47
N LEU A 110 -22.09 6.34 24.60
CA LEU A 110 -22.79 5.77 23.45
C LEU A 110 -23.39 6.86 22.56
N CYS A 111 -24.14 7.81 23.12
CA CYS A 111 -24.71 8.92 22.35
C CYS A 111 -23.63 9.79 21.69
N ALA A 112 -22.57 10.14 22.43
CA ALA A 112 -21.47 10.94 21.91
C ALA A 112 -20.74 10.21 20.77
N MET A 113 -20.49 8.91 20.91
CA MET A 113 -19.81 8.13 19.90
C MET A 113 -20.68 7.86 18.67
N ALA A 114 -21.97 7.62 18.86
CA ALA A 114 -22.92 7.51 17.75
C ALA A 114 -22.96 8.79 16.93
N LEU A 115 -22.97 9.95 17.59
CA LEU A 115 -22.93 11.25 16.91
C LEU A 115 -21.60 11.44 16.16
N PHE A 116 -20.47 11.05 16.75
CA PHE A 116 -19.16 11.07 16.08
C PHE A 116 -19.15 10.19 14.82
N ILE A 117 -19.53 8.92 14.94
CA ILE A 117 -19.56 7.98 13.81
C ILE A 117 -20.48 8.49 12.71
N VAL A 118 -21.68 8.97 13.04
CA VAL A 118 -22.62 9.52 12.05
C VAL A 118 -22.01 10.71 11.33
N ASN A 119 -21.47 11.69 12.07
CA ASN A 119 -20.91 12.90 11.47
C ASN A 119 -19.74 12.59 10.53
N VAL A 120 -18.83 11.69 10.91
CA VAL A 120 -17.69 11.38 10.04
C VAL A 120 -18.12 10.49 8.87
N SER A 121 -19.06 9.57 9.08
CA SER A 121 -19.63 8.74 8.02
C SER A 121 -20.31 9.56 6.92
N VAL A 122 -20.78 10.79 7.20
CA VAL A 122 -21.32 11.70 6.17
C VAL A 122 -20.26 12.01 5.10
N ALA A 123 -19.01 12.26 5.48
CA ALA A 123 -17.94 12.55 4.54
C ALA A 123 -17.65 11.34 3.64
N TYR A 124 -17.60 10.13 4.22
CA TYR A 124 -17.45 8.89 3.47
C TYR A 124 -18.63 8.62 2.52
N ALA A 125 -19.86 8.76 3.02
CA ALA A 125 -21.07 8.57 2.23
C ALA A 125 -21.17 9.58 1.07
N TYR A 126 -20.69 10.81 1.28
CA TYR A 126 -20.63 11.84 0.25
C TYR A 126 -19.62 11.49 -0.85
N GLU A 127 -18.41 11.06 -0.48
CA GLU A 127 -17.39 10.65 -1.45
C GLU A 127 -17.85 9.43 -2.27
N TRP A 128 -18.50 8.47 -1.60
CA TRP A 128 -19.14 7.32 -2.24
C TRP A 128 -20.20 7.75 -3.26
N ARG A 129 -21.09 8.67 -2.88
CA ARG A 129 -22.13 9.23 -3.76
C ARG A 129 -21.55 9.96 -4.96
N ARG A 130 -20.38 10.59 -4.84
CA ARG A 130 -19.71 11.31 -5.92
C ARG A 130 -18.86 10.43 -6.83
N GLY A 131 -18.79 9.13 -6.58
CA GLY A 131 -18.03 8.21 -7.41
C GLY A 131 -16.51 8.33 -7.22
N GLY A 132 -16.04 8.85 -6.07
CA GLY A 132 -14.63 8.91 -5.71
C GLY A 132 -13.94 7.53 -5.64
N LEU A 133 -14.75 6.47 -5.65
CA LEU A 133 -14.33 5.06 -5.62
C LEU A 133 -14.60 4.32 -6.94
N SER A 134 -14.75 5.02 -8.07
CA SER A 134 -14.95 4.38 -9.38
C SER A 134 -13.61 3.89 -9.98
N TRP A 135 -13.58 2.62 -10.38
CA TRP A 135 -12.35 1.90 -10.78
C TRP A 135 -12.29 1.46 -12.26
N ASP A 136 -13.03 2.14 -13.15
CA ASP A 136 -12.97 1.92 -14.61
C ASP A 136 -11.92 2.79 -15.34
#